data_AF-A0A2R6GK55-F1
#
_entry.id   AF-A0A2R6GK55-F1
#
_cell.length_a   1.000
_cell.length_b   1.000
_cell.length_c   1.000
_cell.angle_alpha   90.00
_cell.angle_beta   90.00
_cell.angle_gamma   90.00
#
_symmetry.space_group_name_H-M   'P 1'
#
loop_
_entity.id
_entity.type
_entity.pdbx_description
1 polymer ?
#
loop_
_entity_poly.entity_id
_entity_poly.type
_entity_poly.pdbx_seq_one_letter_code
_entity_poly.pdbx_strand_id
1 'polypeptide(L)'
;MSVEFETSVTGDRKSVDLGEIDGGVAVEGDRVSVSGTLVADAVPLAILGESTSVTIGGDGGTVRLHHEGSRNSLTVAPEIEVETVEDTGSRLSVSRDERLSTDTGPSDLVRRTRAQAYGDLGWFGYATVRYQSEASDQEQCRYCGREADEIVHRHEETVLCLFGACLTVKRGGVSDECEYCAVRLGDIELSEEERRRIYD
;
A
#
# COMPACT_ATOMS: atom_id res chain seq x y z
N MET A 1 36.72 -0.98 -3.42
CA MET A 1 36.24 -0.14 -2.31
C MET A 1 35.46 -1.07 -1.40
N SER A 2 35.81 -1.17 -0.12
CA SER A 2 35.11 -2.03 0.83
C SER A 2 33.76 -1.39 1.12
N VAL A 3 32.67 -2.06 0.75
CA VAL A 3 31.33 -1.66 1.17
C VAL A 3 31.18 -2.09 2.62
N GLU A 4 30.91 -1.15 3.52
CA GLU A 4 30.68 -1.44 4.94
C GLU A 4 29.20 -1.73 5.14
N PHE A 5 28.91 -2.86 5.80
CA PHE A 5 27.56 -3.28 6.17
C PHE A 5 27.46 -3.28 7.69
N GLU A 6 26.56 -2.46 8.22
CA GLU A 6 26.35 -2.31 9.65
C GLU A 6 25.50 -3.45 10.21
N THR A 7 24.57 -3.97 9.40
CA THR A 7 23.68 -5.07 9.75
C THR A 7 23.93 -6.26 8.83
N SER A 8 24.24 -7.42 9.41
CA SER A 8 24.39 -8.67 8.65
C SER A 8 23.40 -9.73 9.14
N VAL A 9 22.59 -10.26 8.24
CA VAL A 9 21.69 -11.39 8.49
C VAL A 9 22.26 -12.64 7.81
N THR A 10 22.75 -13.58 8.61
CA THR A 10 23.27 -14.87 8.12
C THR A 10 22.43 -16.04 8.66
N GLY A 11 22.15 -17.02 7.81
CA GLY A 11 21.57 -18.30 8.21
C GLY A 11 20.74 -18.97 7.12
N ASP A 12 20.19 -20.15 7.40
CA ASP A 12 19.33 -20.89 6.47
C ASP A 12 17.88 -20.90 6.96
N ARG A 13 16.92 -20.73 6.06
CA ARG A 13 15.47 -20.78 6.33
C ARG A 13 15.06 -19.88 7.50
N LYS A 14 15.53 -18.64 7.47
CA LYS A 14 15.37 -17.67 8.56
C LYS A 14 14.54 -16.48 8.09
N SER A 15 13.66 -15.98 8.94
CA SER A 15 12.94 -14.72 8.72
C SER A 15 13.37 -13.70 9.76
N VAL A 16 13.70 -12.48 9.34
CA VAL A 16 14.14 -11.39 10.22
C VAL A 16 13.49 -10.09 9.80
N ASP A 17 12.92 -9.37 10.75
CA ASP A 17 12.51 -7.98 10.57
C ASP A 17 13.57 -7.07 11.20
N LEU A 18 14.09 -6.11 10.43
CA LEU A 18 15.14 -5.19 10.85
C LEU A 18 14.58 -3.90 11.48
N GLY A 19 13.27 -3.65 11.41
CA GLY A 19 12.69 -2.37 11.78
C GLY A 19 13.16 -1.26 10.85
N GLU A 20 13.82 -0.25 11.40
CA GLU A 20 14.37 0.90 10.65
C GLU A 20 15.76 0.57 10.08
N ILE A 21 15.96 0.89 8.81
CA ILE A 21 17.22 0.70 8.07
C ILE A 21 17.80 2.08 7.81
N ASP A 22 18.80 2.45 8.60
CA ASP A 22 19.58 3.69 8.47
C ASP A 22 21.01 3.45 7.92
N GLY A 23 21.38 2.18 7.72
CA GLY A 23 22.74 1.75 7.41
C GLY A 23 22.81 0.52 6.51
N GLY A 24 24.03 0.15 6.11
CA GLY A 24 24.27 -0.95 5.15
C GLY A 24 23.76 -2.31 5.62
N VAL A 25 23.07 -3.05 4.73
CA VAL A 25 22.51 -4.39 5.05
C VAL A 25 23.12 -5.47 4.17
N ALA A 26 23.63 -6.53 4.78
CA ALA A 26 24.05 -7.75 4.08
C ALA A 26 23.19 -8.94 4.49
N VAL A 27 22.65 -9.67 3.52
CA VAL A 27 21.86 -10.88 3.71
C VAL A 27 22.58 -12.04 3.05
N GLU A 28 22.95 -13.04 3.85
CA GLU A 28 23.69 -14.21 3.39
C GLU A 28 23.02 -15.52 3.82
N GLY A 29 22.68 -16.39 2.86
CA GLY A 29 22.20 -17.74 3.15
C GLY A 29 21.23 -18.36 2.13
N ASP A 30 20.65 -19.51 2.48
CA ASP A 30 19.61 -20.19 1.70
C ASP A 30 18.22 -19.94 2.31
N ARG A 31 17.29 -19.44 1.49
CA ARG A 31 15.88 -19.19 1.86
C ARG A 31 15.74 -18.26 3.06
N VAL A 32 16.45 -17.14 3.04
CA VAL A 32 16.33 -16.09 4.05
C VAL A 32 15.27 -15.09 3.61
N SER A 33 14.42 -14.65 4.54
CA SER A 33 13.46 -13.56 4.34
C SER A 33 13.84 -12.39 5.24
N VAL A 34 14.03 -11.20 4.67
CA VAL A 34 14.32 -9.97 5.43
C VAL A 34 13.31 -8.89 5.10
N SER A 35 12.78 -8.22 6.12
CA SER A 35 11.93 -7.04 5.98
C SER A 35 12.48 -5.85 6.77
N GLY A 36 12.19 -4.63 6.32
CA GLY A 36 12.48 -3.41 7.07
C GLY A 36 12.00 -2.15 6.33
N THR A 37 12.17 -1.00 6.98
CA THR A 37 11.77 0.32 6.46
C THR A 37 13.01 1.18 6.30
N LEU A 38 13.26 1.65 5.08
CA LEU A 38 14.38 2.54 4.77
C LEU A 38 14.11 3.94 5.33
N VAL A 39 15.03 4.43 6.17
CA VAL A 39 14.97 5.78 6.73
C VAL A 39 16.15 6.66 6.29
N ALA A 40 17.13 6.08 5.60
CA ALA A 40 18.30 6.77 5.07
C ALA A 40 18.18 7.07 3.56
N ASP A 41 18.80 8.17 3.12
CA ASP A 41 18.78 8.60 1.71
C ASP A 41 19.40 7.57 0.75
N ALA A 42 20.42 6.84 1.20
CA ALA A 42 21.07 5.81 0.39
C ALA A 42 21.70 4.73 1.25
N VAL A 43 21.40 3.47 0.95
CA VAL A 43 21.89 2.31 1.71
C VAL A 43 22.42 1.23 0.77
N PRO A 44 23.63 0.67 1.02
CA PRO A 44 24.08 -0.53 0.33
C PRO A 44 23.33 -1.76 0.83
N LEU A 45 22.84 -2.57 -0.10
CA LEU A 45 22.19 -3.85 0.16
C LEU A 45 22.95 -4.97 -0.56
N ALA A 46 23.46 -5.95 0.19
CA ALA A 46 23.99 -7.18 -0.36
C ALA A 46 23.01 -8.33 -0.19
N ILE A 47 22.71 -9.05 -1.27
CA ILE A 47 21.93 -10.29 -1.25
C ILE A 47 22.83 -11.39 -1.80
N LEU A 48 23.28 -12.27 -0.90
CA LEU A 48 24.23 -13.33 -1.16
C LEU A 48 23.57 -14.68 -0.86
N GLY A 49 23.48 -15.57 -1.85
CA GLY A 49 22.99 -16.94 -1.65
C GLY A 49 21.80 -17.32 -2.54
N GLU A 50 20.96 -18.24 -2.07
CA GLU A 50 19.89 -18.83 -2.90
C GLU A 50 18.49 -18.65 -2.29
N SER A 51 17.52 -18.31 -3.14
CA SER A 51 16.10 -18.19 -2.77
C SER A 51 15.83 -17.22 -1.63
N THR A 52 16.65 -16.18 -1.50
CA THR A 52 16.53 -15.14 -0.48
C THR A 52 15.58 -14.04 -0.94
N SER A 53 14.68 -13.63 -0.05
CA SER A 53 13.72 -12.55 -0.29
C SER A 53 14.02 -11.37 0.64
N VAL A 54 14.11 -10.17 0.07
CA VAL A 54 14.30 -8.93 0.81
C VAL A 54 13.14 -8.00 0.47
N THR A 55 12.51 -7.44 1.49
CA THR A 55 11.37 -6.51 1.37
C THR A 55 11.72 -5.21 2.09
N ILE A 56 11.70 -4.09 1.37
CA ILE A 56 12.07 -2.78 1.94
C ILE A 56 10.93 -1.79 1.70
N GLY A 57 10.32 -1.30 2.77
CA GLY A 57 9.38 -0.18 2.74
C GLY A 57 10.07 1.16 2.94
N GLY A 58 9.33 2.25 2.82
CA GLY A 58 9.83 3.62 3.06
C GLY A 58 9.32 4.63 2.03
N ASP A 59 9.62 5.92 2.27
CA ASP A 59 9.05 7.06 1.53
C ASP A 59 10.02 7.68 0.53
N GLY A 60 11.15 7.02 0.31
CA GLY A 60 12.19 7.49 -0.58
C GLY A 60 13.55 6.92 -0.21
N GLY A 61 14.55 7.33 -0.99
CA GLY A 61 15.93 6.89 -0.84
C GLY A 61 16.35 5.89 -1.92
N THR A 62 17.64 5.53 -1.90
CA THR A 62 18.26 4.69 -2.91
C THR A 62 18.86 3.43 -2.28
N VAL A 63 18.44 2.27 -2.76
CA VAL A 63 19.06 0.98 -2.43
C VAL A 63 20.10 0.64 -3.48
N ARG A 64 21.37 0.55 -3.05
CA ARG A 64 22.49 0.12 -3.90
C ARG A 64 22.69 -1.38 -3.79
N LEU A 65 22.19 -2.11 -4.77
CA LEU A 65 22.13 -3.56 -4.74
C LEU A 65 23.44 -4.20 -5.24
N HIS A 66 23.98 -5.09 -4.41
CA HIS A 66 24.99 -6.09 -4.72
C HIS A 66 24.35 -7.47 -4.65
N HIS A 67 24.23 -8.16 -5.77
CA HIS A 67 23.59 -9.46 -5.85
C HIS A 67 24.58 -10.53 -6.28
N GLU A 68 24.66 -11.61 -5.49
CA GLU A 68 25.39 -12.83 -5.81
C GLU A 68 24.53 -14.05 -5.45
N GLY A 69 24.54 -15.07 -6.30
CA GLY A 69 23.82 -16.33 -6.07
C GLY A 69 22.61 -16.52 -6.99
N SER A 70 21.50 -17.10 -6.52
CA SER A 70 20.39 -17.42 -7.44
C SER A 70 18.98 -17.39 -6.87
N ARG A 71 18.00 -17.09 -7.73
CA ARG A 71 16.55 -17.07 -7.40
C ARG A 71 16.19 -16.13 -6.25
N ASN A 72 16.93 -15.03 -6.11
CA ASN A 72 16.68 -14.05 -5.08
C ASN A 72 15.60 -13.06 -5.53
N SER A 73 14.87 -12.49 -4.58
CA SER A 73 13.84 -11.48 -4.85
C SER A 73 14.05 -10.24 -3.98
N LEU A 74 13.98 -9.07 -4.59
CA LEU A 74 13.94 -7.79 -3.91
C LEU A 74 12.59 -7.12 -4.20
N THR A 75 11.82 -6.86 -3.16
CA THR A 75 10.59 -6.07 -3.23
C THR A 75 10.81 -4.75 -2.51
N VAL A 76 10.55 -3.63 -3.17
CA VAL A 76 10.72 -2.29 -2.58
C VAL A 76 9.44 -1.46 -2.66
N ALA A 77 9.32 -0.43 -1.82
CA ALA A 77 8.33 0.61 -2.00
C ALA A 77 8.52 1.34 -3.36
N PRO A 78 7.44 1.80 -4.02
CA PRO A 78 7.49 2.56 -5.26
C PRO A 78 8.43 3.77 -5.24
N GLU A 79 8.55 4.43 -4.09
CA GLU A 79 9.32 5.65 -3.85
C GLU A 79 10.82 5.39 -3.75
N ILE A 80 11.21 4.12 -3.51
CA ILE A 80 12.61 3.73 -3.34
C ILE A 80 13.23 3.43 -4.71
N GLU A 81 14.33 4.11 -5.01
CA GLU A 81 15.14 3.86 -6.19
C GLU A 81 16.06 2.66 -5.95
N VAL A 82 16.16 1.76 -6.93
CA VAL A 82 17.07 0.60 -6.86
C VAL A 82 18.16 0.80 -7.90
N GLU A 83 19.39 0.96 -7.42
CA GLU A 83 20.59 1.06 -8.25
C GLU A 83 21.36 -0.26 -8.13
N THR A 84 21.37 -1.07 -9.20
CA THR A 84 22.18 -2.29 -9.22
C THR A 84 23.64 -1.93 -9.46
N VAL A 85 24.47 -2.07 -8.43
CA VAL A 85 25.92 -1.82 -8.50
C VAL A 85 26.65 -3.04 -9.03
N GLU A 86 26.23 -4.24 -8.60
CA GLU A 86 26.85 -5.50 -8.99
C GLU A 86 25.79 -6.61 -9.03
N ASP A 87 25.79 -7.39 -10.12
CA ASP A 87 24.94 -8.58 -10.27
C ASP A 87 25.78 -9.69 -10.91
N THR A 88 26.24 -10.62 -10.06
CA THR A 88 27.01 -11.80 -10.47
C THR A 88 26.18 -13.09 -10.36
N GLY A 89 24.89 -12.97 -10.02
CA GLY A 89 24.00 -14.09 -9.80
C GLY A 89 23.15 -14.49 -11.00
N SER A 90 22.14 -15.34 -10.76
CA SER A 90 21.17 -15.78 -11.77
C SER A 90 19.74 -15.74 -11.24
N ARG A 91 18.82 -15.13 -12.00
CA ARG A 91 17.40 -14.96 -11.64
C ARG A 91 17.17 -14.12 -10.37
N LEU A 92 17.66 -12.89 -10.37
CA LEU A 92 17.17 -11.85 -9.47
C LEU A 92 15.80 -11.34 -9.98
N SER A 93 14.79 -11.27 -9.13
CA SER A 93 13.54 -10.56 -9.42
C SER A 93 13.44 -9.30 -8.58
N VAL A 94 13.33 -8.13 -9.23
CA VAL A 94 13.07 -6.86 -8.55
C VAL A 94 11.63 -6.45 -8.84
N SER A 95 10.84 -6.24 -7.79
CA SER A 95 9.44 -5.82 -7.86
C SER A 95 9.18 -4.63 -6.94
N ARG A 96 8.09 -3.90 -7.25
CA ARG A 96 7.60 -2.80 -6.41
C ARG A 96 6.23 -3.16 -5.85
N ASP A 97 5.98 -2.86 -4.58
CA ASP A 97 4.68 -3.07 -3.94
C ASP A 97 4.22 -1.79 -3.23
N GLU A 98 3.10 -1.21 -3.68
CA GLU A 98 2.49 0.00 -3.12
C GLU A 98 2.11 -0.14 -1.65
N ARG A 99 2.00 -1.36 -1.11
CA ARG A 99 1.72 -1.59 0.31
C ARG A 99 2.90 -1.27 1.22
N LEU A 100 4.09 -1.09 0.65
CA LEU A 100 5.33 -0.84 1.38
C LEU A 100 5.66 0.65 1.51
N SER A 101 4.92 1.53 0.83
CA SER A 101 4.99 2.97 1.04
C SER A 101 4.49 3.29 2.46
N THR A 102 5.25 4.07 3.21
CA THR A 102 4.79 4.66 4.49
C THR A 102 4.09 6.00 4.27
N ASP A 103 4.30 6.59 3.10
CA ASP A 103 3.59 7.72 2.54
C ASP A 103 2.23 7.16 2.16
N THR A 104 1.34 7.22 3.13
CA THR A 104 -0.09 7.28 2.87
C THR A 104 -0.40 8.68 2.31
N GLY A 105 0.45 9.16 1.39
CA GLY A 105 0.33 10.45 0.74
C GLY A 105 -1.06 10.50 0.13
N PRO A 106 -1.73 11.68 0.24
CA PRO A 106 -3.17 11.79 0.29
C PRO A 106 -3.77 10.87 -0.74
N SER A 107 -4.23 9.70 -0.27
CA SER A 107 -5.04 8.87 -1.14
C SER A 107 -6.15 9.83 -1.51
N ASP A 108 -6.34 10.15 -2.78
CA ASP A 108 -7.37 11.07 -3.24
C ASP A 108 -8.70 10.46 -2.78
N LEU A 109 -9.07 10.66 -1.50
CA LEU A 109 -10.11 9.91 -0.82
C LEU A 109 -11.41 10.36 -1.45
N VAL A 110 -11.46 11.64 -1.86
CA VAL A 110 -12.45 12.22 -2.76
C VAL A 110 -12.18 11.80 -4.21
N ARG A 111 -12.48 10.54 -4.52
CA ARG A 111 -12.39 10.03 -5.90
C ARG A 111 -13.44 10.61 -6.84
N ARG A 112 -14.54 11.12 -6.29
CA ARG A 112 -15.65 11.69 -7.06
C ARG A 112 -16.41 12.74 -6.27
N THR A 113 -16.32 13.99 -6.72
CA THR A 113 -17.04 15.11 -6.11
C THR A 113 -18.53 15.08 -6.46
N ARG A 114 -19.34 15.81 -5.66
CA ARG A 114 -20.78 15.97 -5.94
C ARG A 114 -21.04 16.56 -7.33
N ALA A 115 -20.25 17.55 -7.74
CA ALA A 115 -20.42 18.21 -9.04
C ALA A 115 -20.18 17.23 -10.21
N GLN A 116 -19.11 16.43 -10.13
CA GLN A 116 -18.84 15.38 -11.11
C GLN A 116 -19.95 14.33 -11.13
N ALA A 117 -20.39 13.87 -9.95
CA ALA A 117 -21.42 12.83 -9.84
C ALA A 117 -22.79 13.28 -10.41
N TYR A 118 -23.13 14.56 -10.29
CA TYR A 118 -24.34 15.13 -10.89
C TYR A 118 -24.17 15.51 -12.37
N GLY A 119 -22.94 15.85 -12.80
CA GLY A 119 -22.64 16.19 -14.20
C GLY A 119 -22.79 15.01 -15.16
N ASP A 120 -22.62 13.79 -14.68
CA ASP A 120 -22.76 12.56 -15.47
C ASP A 120 -24.22 12.09 -15.63
N LEU A 121 -25.18 12.82 -15.07
CA LEU A 121 -26.58 12.41 -15.08
C LEU A 121 -27.27 12.71 -16.42
N GLY A 122 -28.07 11.75 -16.86
CA GLY A 122 -28.92 11.89 -18.04
C GLY A 122 -30.09 12.84 -17.81
N TRP A 123 -30.79 13.19 -18.89
CA TRP A 123 -31.86 14.18 -18.86
C TRP A 123 -33.15 13.69 -18.19
N PHE A 124 -33.38 12.37 -18.14
CA PHE A 124 -34.60 11.77 -17.61
C PHE A 124 -34.32 10.48 -16.83
N GLY A 125 -35.02 10.29 -15.71
CA GLY A 125 -35.10 9.03 -15.00
C GLY A 125 -34.54 9.06 -13.57
N TYR A 126 -34.62 7.93 -12.90
CA TYR A 126 -34.03 7.74 -11.57
C TYR A 126 -32.57 7.32 -11.69
N ALA A 127 -31.72 7.89 -10.84
CA ALA A 127 -30.32 7.51 -10.73
C ALA A 127 -29.90 7.43 -9.26
N THR A 128 -29.00 6.50 -8.96
CA THR A 128 -28.28 6.48 -7.68
C THR A 128 -26.95 7.20 -7.88
N VAL A 129 -26.77 8.28 -7.14
CA VAL A 129 -25.58 9.12 -7.16
C VAL A 129 -24.75 8.81 -5.93
N ARG A 130 -23.46 8.55 -6.15
CA ARG A 130 -22.48 8.38 -5.08
C ARG A 130 -21.38 9.40 -5.25
N TYR A 131 -21.10 10.14 -4.19
CA TYR A 131 -20.05 11.16 -4.18
C TYR A 131 -19.40 11.25 -2.81
N GLN A 132 -18.25 11.90 -2.77
CA GLN A 132 -17.50 12.16 -1.56
C GLN A 132 -17.38 13.66 -1.31
N SER A 133 -17.28 14.03 -0.04
CA SER A 133 -16.93 15.38 0.40
C SER A 133 -15.92 15.29 1.54
N GLU A 134 -15.01 16.26 1.62
CA GLU A 134 -14.08 16.38 2.74
C GLU A 134 -14.84 16.57 4.05
N ALA A 135 -14.35 15.93 5.11
CA ALA A 135 -14.79 16.10 6.49
C ALA A 135 -13.76 16.93 7.27
N SER A 136 -13.53 18.17 6.82
CA SER A 136 -12.45 19.05 7.32
C SER A 136 -12.60 19.52 8.77
N ASP A 137 -13.69 19.16 9.42
CA ASP A 137 -13.99 19.45 10.82
C ASP A 137 -13.76 18.25 11.77
N GLN A 138 -13.21 17.14 11.26
CA GLN A 138 -13.00 15.91 12.03
C GLN A 138 -11.53 15.51 12.08
N GLU A 139 -11.03 15.27 13.30
CA GLU A 139 -9.68 14.74 13.55
C GLU A 139 -9.72 13.21 13.79
N GLN A 140 -10.92 12.63 13.96
CA GLN A 140 -11.13 11.21 14.24
C GLN A 140 -12.19 10.60 13.32
N CYS A 141 -11.84 9.50 12.67
CA CYS A 141 -12.75 8.77 11.78
C CYS A 141 -13.83 8.04 12.58
N ARG A 142 -15.11 8.35 12.34
CA ARG A 142 -16.23 7.69 13.05
C ARG A 142 -16.42 6.22 12.69
N TYR A 143 -15.87 5.78 11.55
CA TYR A 143 -16.01 4.39 11.11
C TYR A 143 -15.00 3.47 11.80
N CYS A 144 -13.71 3.81 11.80
CA CYS A 144 -12.66 2.97 12.40
C CYS A 144 -12.18 3.44 13.77
N GLY A 145 -12.56 4.65 14.20
CA GLY A 145 -12.18 5.24 15.49
C GLY A 145 -10.75 5.77 15.58
N ARG A 146 -9.98 5.73 14.48
CA ARG A 146 -8.60 6.23 14.43
C ARG A 146 -8.55 7.73 14.18
N GLU A 147 -7.56 8.38 14.76
CA GLU A 147 -7.13 9.70 14.30
C GLU A 147 -6.57 9.56 12.88
N ALA A 148 -6.94 10.46 11.99
CA ALA A 148 -6.57 10.42 10.58
C ALA A 148 -6.41 11.84 10.05
N ASP A 149 -5.42 12.02 9.18
CA ASP A 149 -5.12 13.34 8.60
C ASP A 149 -6.14 13.70 7.51
N GLU A 150 -6.72 12.70 6.85
CA GLU A 150 -7.78 12.88 5.86
C GLU A 150 -9.00 11.98 6.15
N ILE A 151 -10.17 12.62 6.26
CA ILE A 151 -11.47 11.95 6.43
C ILE A 151 -12.41 12.46 5.35
N VAL A 152 -13.12 11.54 4.69
CA VAL A 152 -14.17 11.86 3.72
C VAL A 152 -15.51 11.29 4.13
N HIS A 153 -16.56 12.04 3.82
CA HIS A 153 -17.93 11.57 3.87
C HIS A 153 -18.31 10.97 2.52
N ARG A 154 -18.69 9.69 2.50
CA ARG A 154 -19.39 9.09 1.36
C ARG A 154 -20.88 9.34 1.47
N HIS A 155 -21.43 9.91 0.42
CA HIS A 155 -22.85 10.16 0.26
C HIS A 155 -23.41 9.22 -0.78
N GLU A 156 -24.57 8.64 -0.47
CA GLU A 156 -25.42 7.96 -1.45
C GLU A 156 -26.76 8.69 -1.52
N GLU A 157 -27.21 9.02 -2.73
CA GLU A 157 -28.49 9.67 -2.97
C GLU A 157 -29.23 9.00 -4.13
N THR A 158 -30.54 8.89 -4.04
CA THR A 158 -31.39 8.58 -5.18
C THR A 158 -31.99 9.88 -5.69
N VAL A 159 -31.76 10.18 -6.96
CA VAL A 159 -32.24 11.40 -7.62
C VAL A 159 -33.21 11.05 -8.75
N LEU A 160 -34.16 11.93 -9.03
CA LEU A 160 -35.00 11.92 -10.23
C LEU A 160 -34.59 13.11 -11.09
N CYS A 161 -34.11 12.84 -12.30
CA CYS A 161 -33.77 13.86 -13.27
C CYS A 161 -34.91 14.04 -14.27
N LEU A 162 -35.25 15.29 -14.54
CA LEU A 162 -36.23 15.71 -15.55
C LEU A 162 -35.68 16.94 -16.29
N PHE A 163 -35.56 16.84 -17.61
CA PHE A 163 -35.02 17.91 -18.46
C PHE A 163 -33.65 18.44 -18.01
N GLY A 164 -32.79 17.55 -17.48
CA GLY A 164 -31.45 17.91 -17.00
C GLY A 164 -31.39 18.56 -15.62
N ALA A 165 -32.55 18.80 -14.98
CA ALA A 165 -32.61 19.17 -13.57
C ALA A 165 -32.87 17.93 -12.72
N CYS A 166 -32.07 17.72 -11.66
CA CYS A 166 -32.19 16.56 -10.79
C CYS A 166 -32.66 16.96 -9.39
N LEU A 167 -33.65 16.23 -8.87
CA LEU A 167 -34.21 16.39 -7.54
C LEU A 167 -33.84 15.16 -6.70
N THR A 168 -33.29 15.36 -5.51
CA THR A 168 -33.04 14.25 -4.57
C THR A 168 -34.36 13.72 -4.04
N VAL A 169 -34.65 12.45 -4.30
CA VAL A 169 -35.87 11.76 -3.87
C VAL A 169 -35.63 10.99 -2.57
N LYS A 170 -34.42 10.46 -2.39
CA LYS A 170 -34.02 9.76 -1.17
C LYS A 170 -32.56 10.05 -0.86
N ARG A 171 -32.27 10.38 0.39
CA ARG A 171 -30.89 10.36 0.90
C ARG A 171 -30.62 8.99 1.50
N GLY A 172 -29.52 8.37 1.09
CA GLY A 172 -28.95 7.20 1.73
C GLY A 172 -28.21 7.58 3.01
N GLY A 173 -27.45 6.63 3.54
CA GLY A 173 -26.56 6.87 4.67
C GLY A 173 -25.35 7.73 4.26
N VAL A 174 -24.82 8.47 5.23
CA VAL A 174 -23.48 9.05 5.15
C VAL A 174 -22.56 8.13 5.92
N SER A 175 -21.45 7.72 5.32
CA SER A 175 -20.42 6.93 5.99
C SER A 175 -19.07 7.63 5.90
N ASP A 176 -18.34 7.63 7.01
CA ASP A 176 -17.00 8.22 7.08
C ASP A 176 -15.97 7.18 6.62
N GLU A 177 -14.96 7.64 5.89
CA GLU A 177 -13.84 6.82 5.44
C GLU A 177 -12.57 7.64 5.61
N CYS A 178 -11.52 7.01 6.14
CA CYS A 178 -10.19 7.59 6.19
C CYS A 178 -9.20 6.70 5.45
N GLU A 179 -7.96 7.16 5.35
CA GLU A 179 -6.84 6.43 4.75
C GLU A 179 -6.66 5.01 5.35
N TYR A 180 -6.91 4.84 6.65
CA TYR A 180 -6.83 3.53 7.32
C TYR A 180 -8.04 2.62 7.08
N CYS A 181 -9.19 3.18 6.67
CA CYS A 181 -10.35 2.38 6.26
C CYS A 181 -10.16 1.79 4.86
N ALA A 182 -9.37 2.47 4.03
CA ALA A 182 -9.09 2.10 2.65
C ALA A 182 -8.03 0.99 2.51
N VAL A 183 -7.59 0.37 3.61
CA VAL A 183 -6.79 -0.85 3.56
C VAL A 183 -7.62 -1.91 2.85
N ARG A 184 -7.35 -2.08 1.54
CA ARG A 184 -7.80 -3.24 0.79
C ARG A 184 -7.14 -4.43 1.44
N LEU A 185 -7.85 -5.08 2.36
CA LEU A 185 -7.65 -6.49 2.60
C LEU A 185 -7.74 -7.13 1.20
N GLY A 186 -6.59 -7.53 0.64
CA GLY A 186 -6.55 -8.20 -0.66
C GLY A 186 -7.55 -9.35 -0.65
N ASP A 187 -8.17 -9.65 -1.81
CA ASP A 187 -9.28 -10.61 -1.95
C ASP A 187 -9.22 -11.72 -0.88
N ILE A 188 -9.96 -11.52 0.21
CA ILE A 188 -10.12 -12.54 1.23
C ILE A 188 -11.14 -13.52 0.65
N GLU A 189 -10.64 -14.39 -0.23
CA GLU A 189 -11.39 -15.58 -0.61
C GLU A 189 -11.38 -16.53 0.58
N LEU A 190 -12.44 -16.46 1.37
CA LEU A 190 -12.73 -17.47 2.38
C LEU A 190 -12.83 -18.82 1.68
N SER A 191 -12.03 -19.79 2.15
CA SER A 191 -12.19 -21.18 1.75
C SER A 191 -13.59 -21.70 2.10
N GLU A 192 -14.01 -22.78 1.45
CA GLU A 192 -15.31 -23.38 1.70
C GLU A 192 -15.48 -23.81 3.17
N GLU A 193 -14.39 -24.24 3.82
CA GLU A 193 -14.37 -24.57 5.24
C GLU A 193 -14.51 -23.34 6.15
N GLU A 194 -13.85 -22.23 5.82
CA GLU A 194 -13.98 -20.97 6.58
C GLU A 194 -15.39 -20.39 6.47
N ARG A 195 -16.02 -20.50 5.29
CA ARG A 195 -17.42 -20.08 5.10
C ARG A 195 -18.39 -20.88 5.96
N ARG A 196 -18.15 -22.18 6.14
CA ARG A 196 -19.04 -23.05 6.92
C ARG A 196 -18.97 -22.74 8.42
N ARG A 197 -17.81 -22.34 8.94
CA ARG A 197 -17.61 -21.98 10.36
C ARG A 197 -18.20 -20.64 10.79
N ILE A 198 -18.66 -19.80 9.86
CA ILE A 198 -19.29 -18.51 10.20
C ILE A 198 -20.72 -18.70 10.76
N TYR A 199 -21.35 -19.83 10.43
CA TYR A 199 -22.75 -20.12 10.79
C TYR A 199 -22.90 -21.19 11.89
N ASP A 200 -21.79 -21.68 12.43
CA ASP A 200 -21.72 -22.54 13.63
C ASP A 200 -21.43 -21.68 14.88
#